data_AF-A0A962YYA3-F1
#
_entry.id   AF-A0A962YYA3-F1
#
_cell.length_a   1.000
_cell.length_b   1.000
_cell.length_c   1.000
_cell.angle_alpha   90.00
_cell.angle_beta   90.00
_cell.angle_gamma   90.00
#
_symmetry.space_group_name_H-M   'P 1'
#
loop_
_entity.id
_entity.type
_entity.pdbx_description
1 polymer ?
#
loop_
_entity_poly.entity_id
_entity_poly.type
_entity_poly.pdbx_seq_one_letter_code
_entity_poly.pdbx_strand_id
1 'polypeptide(L)'
;FTISSLGGIGGTAFTPIVKAPDVAILGVSRAETKPCYIDNEFVARLLLPLSLSYDHRVIDGADGARFVMDLASRLANIRTILL
;
A
#
# COMPACT_ATOMS: atom_id res chain seq x y z
N PHE A 1 9.90 10.63 -4.77
CA PHE A 1 9.14 9.46 -4.27
C PHE A 1 9.12 8.42 -5.36
N THR A 2 9.28 7.15 -5.01
CA THR A 2 9.39 6.06 -5.98
C THR A 2 8.29 5.02 -5.76
N ILE A 3 7.78 4.44 -6.85
CA ILE A 3 6.88 3.28 -6.82
C ILE A 3 7.59 2.11 -7.49
N SER A 4 7.61 0.95 -6.82
CA SER A 4 8.12 -0.30 -7.35
C SER A 4 7.02 -1.35 -7.37
N SER A 5 6.65 -1.84 -8.55
CA SER A 5 5.58 -2.82 -8.72
C SER A 5 6.14 -4.18 -9.13
N LEU A 6 5.88 -5.19 -8.30
CA LEU A 6 6.16 -6.60 -8.58
C LEU A 6 4.88 -7.38 -8.90
N GLY A 7 3.74 -6.68 -9.09
CA GLY A 7 2.43 -7.30 -9.27
C GLY A 7 2.33 -8.23 -10.49
N GLY A 8 3.15 -8.01 -11.51
CA GLY A 8 3.23 -8.88 -12.70
C GLY A 8 4.05 -10.16 -12.51
N ILE A 9 4.88 -10.24 -11.47
CA ILE A 9 5.72 -11.42 -11.16
C ILE A 9 5.04 -12.27 -10.09
N GLY A 10 4.59 -11.64 -8.99
CA GLY A 10 4.00 -12.32 -7.85
C GLY A 10 4.46 -11.75 -6.52
N GLY A 11 4.38 -12.59 -5.48
CA GLY A 11 4.73 -12.22 -4.11
C GLY A 11 3.57 -11.61 -3.33
N THR A 12 3.65 -11.75 -2.01
CA THR A 12 2.62 -11.29 -1.07
C THR A 12 2.97 -9.96 -0.41
N ALA A 13 4.25 -9.69 -0.18
CA ALA A 13 4.81 -8.44 0.30
C ALA A 13 6.32 -8.46 0.08
N PHE A 14 6.96 -7.29 0.14
CA PHE A 14 8.42 -7.15 0.17
C PHE A 14 8.81 -5.85 0.86
N THR A 15 10.05 -5.74 1.32
CA THR A 15 10.58 -4.51 1.93
C THR A 15 11.43 -3.76 0.90
N PRO A 16 10.85 -2.81 0.13
CA PRO A 16 11.61 -2.04 -0.85
C PRO A 16 12.70 -1.21 -0.17
N ILE A 17 13.82 -0.97 -0.85
CA ILE A 17 14.89 -0.12 -0.35
C ILE A 17 14.69 1.30 -0.86
N VAL A 18 14.71 2.27 0.04
CA VAL A 18 14.64 3.69 -0.29
C VAL A 18 15.87 4.08 -1.12
N LYS A 19 15.64 4.59 -2.34
CA LYS A 19 16.71 5.08 -3.21
C LYS A 19 16.95 6.57 -2.96
N ALA A 20 18.00 6.91 -2.21
CA ALA A 20 18.40 8.29 -2.01
C ALA A 20 18.55 9.04 -3.36
N PRO A 21 18.14 10.32 -3.48
CA PRO A 21 17.74 11.22 -2.39
C PRO A 21 16.26 11.14 -1.97
N ASP A 22 15.47 10.20 -2.48
CA ASP A 22 14.10 10.00 -1.96
C ASP A 22 14.13 9.59 -0.49
N VAL A 23 13.07 9.95 0.24
CA VAL A 23 12.89 9.60 1.67
C VAL A 23 11.85 8.50 1.89
N ALA A 24 11.16 8.07 0.83
CA ALA A 24 10.18 7.00 0.88
C ALA A 24 9.99 6.31 -0.49
N ILE A 25 9.60 5.04 -0.45
CA ILE A 25 9.29 4.20 -1.60
C ILE A 25 8.08 3.31 -1.29
N LEU A 26 7.17 3.16 -2.26
CA LEU A 26 6.03 2.26 -2.19
C LEU A 26 6.28 1.00 -3.01
N GLY A 27 6.22 -0.15 -2.35
CA GLY A 27 6.15 -1.46 -2.96
C GLY A 27 4.70 -1.88 -3.20
N VAL A 28 4.41 -2.38 -4.40
CA VAL A 28 3.11 -2.92 -4.79
C VAL A 28 3.28 -4.38 -5.21
N SER A 29 2.63 -5.29 -4.51
CA SER A 29 2.66 -6.74 -4.79
C SER A 29 1.43 -7.19 -5.58
N ARG A 30 1.36 -8.48 -5.92
CA ARG A 30 0.26 -9.03 -6.72
C ARG A 30 -1.06 -8.92 -5.95
N ALA A 31 -2.08 -8.38 -6.62
CA ALA A 31 -3.43 -8.37 -6.09
C ALA A 31 -4.03 -9.77 -6.14
N GLU A 32 -4.77 -10.15 -5.12
CA GLU A 32 -5.37 -11.48 -5.00
C GLU A 32 -6.78 -11.37 -4.43
N THR A 33 -7.72 -12.15 -4.99
CA THR A 33 -9.07 -12.26 -4.42
C THR A 33 -9.03 -13.15 -3.18
N LYS A 34 -9.39 -12.60 -2.02
CA LYS A 34 -9.42 -13.31 -0.73
C LYS A 34 -10.79 -13.15 -0.05
N PRO A 35 -11.22 -14.14 0.76
CA PRO A 35 -12.38 -13.95 1.61
C PRO A 35 -12.04 -12.92 2.70
N CYS A 36 -12.85 -11.87 2.81
CA CYS A 36 -12.78 -10.88 3.86
C CYS A 36 -14.04 -10.96 4.71
N TYR A 37 -13.89 -10.92 6.03
CA TYR A 37 -15.01 -10.85 6.95
C TYR A 37 -15.44 -9.39 7.12
N ILE A 38 -16.62 -9.03 6.61
CA ILE A 38 -17.16 -7.66 6.61
C ILE A 38 -18.65 -7.76 6.92
N ASP A 39 -19.16 -6.91 7.82
CA ASP A 39 -20.59 -6.83 8.17
C ASP A 39 -21.20 -8.20 8.53
N ASN A 40 -20.46 -8.99 9.31
CA ASN A 40 -20.80 -10.36 9.74
C ASN A 40 -20.86 -11.43 8.65
N GLU A 41 -20.40 -11.15 7.42
CA GLU A 41 -20.39 -12.10 6.30
C GLU A 41 -19.00 -12.22 5.67
N PHE A 42 -18.74 -13.37 5.02
CA PHE A 42 -17.54 -13.53 4.18
C PHE A 42 -17.82 -13.07 2.76
N VAL A 43 -17.13 -12.00 2.35
CA VAL A 43 -17.23 -11.43 1.01
C VAL A 43 -15.90 -11.59 0.27
N ALA A 44 -15.96 -12.01 -1.00
CA ALA A 44 -14.78 -12.05 -1.85
C ALA A 44 -14.34 -10.63 -2.21
N ARG A 45 -13.10 -10.25 -1.85
CA ARG A 45 -12.53 -8.93 -2.16
C ARG A 45 -11.19 -9.08 -2.86
N LEU A 46 -10.94 -8.20 -3.83
CA LEU A 46 -9.61 -8.04 -4.41
C LEU A 46 -8.75 -7.23 -3.43
N LEU A 47 -7.72 -7.87 -2.87
CA LEU A 47 -6.79 -7.22 -1.95
C LEU A 47 -5.48 -6.92 -2.66
N LEU A 48 -4.99 -5.68 -2.54
CA LEU A 48 -3.70 -5.23 -3.06
C LEU A 48 -2.73 -5.00 -1.89
N PRO A 49 -1.68 -5.82 -1.72
CA PRO A 49 -0.69 -5.59 -0.68
C PRO A 49 0.19 -4.39 -1.02
N LEU A 50 0.34 -3.50 -0.04
CA LEU A 50 1.16 -2.29 -0.12
C LEU A 50 2.26 -2.34 0.94
N SER A 51 3.49 -1.98 0.58
CA SER A 51 4.63 -1.96 1.49
C SER A 51 5.34 -0.61 1.39
N LEU A 52 5.24 0.21 2.44
CA LEU A 52 5.92 1.50 2.49
C LEU A 52 7.23 1.36 3.27
N SER A 53 8.35 1.63 2.60
CA SER A 53 9.63 1.87 3.28
C SER A 53 9.94 3.35 3.26
N TYR A 54 10.48 3.86 4.36
CA TYR A 54 10.77 5.28 4.54
C TYR A 54 11.96 5.50 5.47
N ASP A 55 12.59 6.66 5.34
CA ASP A 55 13.67 7.09 6.20
C ASP A 55 13.12 7.66 7.51
N HIS A 56 13.31 6.91 8.60
CA HIS A 56 12.83 7.27 9.94
C HIS A 56 13.46 8.55 10.52
N ARG A 57 14.54 9.06 9.91
CA ARG A 57 15.12 10.35 10.29
C ARG A 57 14.27 11.53 9.81
N VAL A 58 13.41 11.30 8.82
CA VAL A 58 12.57 12.32 8.17
C VAL A 58 11.09 12.08 8.43
N ILE A 59 10.65 10.82 8.42
CA ILE A 59 9.24 10.43 8.55
C ILE A 59 9.08 9.54 9.78
N ASP A 60 8.19 9.90 10.70
CA ASP A 60 7.87 9.06 11.85
C ASP A 60 6.88 7.93 11.50
N GLY A 61 6.69 7.00 12.43
CA GLY A 61 5.80 5.86 12.22
C GLY A 61 4.32 6.25 12.08
N ALA A 62 3.88 7.33 12.74
CA ALA A 62 2.50 7.77 12.69
C ALA A 62 2.17 8.36 11.31
N ASP A 63 3.06 9.18 10.77
CA ASP A 63 2.91 9.76 9.44
C ASP A 63 3.02 8.71 8.34
N GLY A 64 3.96 7.76 8.46
CA GLY A 64 4.04 6.61 7.56
C GLY A 64 2.75 5.78 7.53
N ALA A 65 2.18 5.48 8.71
CA ALA A 65 0.92 4.74 8.81
C ALA A 65 -0.26 5.53 8.22
N ARG A 66 -0.38 6.83 8.55
CA ARG A 66 -1.43 7.71 8.01
C ARG A 66 -1.37 7.79 6.49
N PHE A 67 -0.16 7.89 5.92
CA PHE A 67 0.03 7.94 4.47
C PHE A 67 -0.51 6.68 3.78
N VAL A 68 -0.14 5.49 4.27
CA VAL A 68 -0.60 4.22 3.66
C VAL A 68 -2.11 4.05 3.83
N MET A 69 -2.67 4.43 4.98
CA MET A 69 -4.11 4.37 5.22
C MET A 69 -4.90 5.32 4.31
N ASP A 70 -4.44 6.55 4.14
CA ASP A 70 -5.05 7.52 3.21
C ASP A 70 -5.00 6.99 1.77
N LEU A 71 -3.83 6.52 1.33
CA LEU A 71 -3.66 5.93 0.01
C LEU A 71 -4.59 4.72 -0.20
N ALA A 72 -4.66 3.80 0.76
CA ALA A 72 -5.55 2.64 0.70
C ALA A 72 -7.02 3.06 0.59
N SER A 73 -7.44 4.11 1.32
CA SER A 73 -8.80 4.64 1.26
C SER A 73 -9.14 5.24 -0.12
N ARG A 74 -8.19 5.96 -0.73
CA ARG A 74 -8.33 6.52 -2.09
C ARG A 74 -8.38 5.42 -3.15
N LEU A 75 -7.58 4.37 -3.00
CA LEU A 75 -7.62 3.22 -3.91
C LEU A 75 -8.93 2.43 -3.77
N ALA A 76 -9.49 2.32 -2.57
CA ALA A 76 -10.78 1.67 -2.33
C ALA A 76 -11.95 2.44 -2.94
N ASN A 77 -11.88 3.78 -2.99
CA ASN A 77 -12.87 4.63 -3.64
C ASN A 77 -12.20 5.78 -4.39
N ILE A 78 -11.87 5.55 -5.67
CA ILE A 78 -11.11 6.51 -6.48
C ILE A 78 -11.79 7.88 -6.65
N ARG A 79 -13.11 7.97 -6.43
CA ARG A 79 -13.85 9.23 -6.54
C ARG A 79 -13.43 10.24 -5.47
N THR A 80 -12.87 9.81 -4.35
CA THR A 80 -12.38 10.69 -3.29
C THR A 80 -11.16 11.52 -3.70
N ILE A 81 -10.55 11.22 -4.84
CA ILE A 81 -9.46 12.03 -5.41
C ILE A 81 -10.01 13.29 -6.11
N LEU A 82 -11.28 13.28 -6.53
CA LEU A 82 -11.91 14.38 -7.25
C LEU A 82 -12.59 15.42 -6.34
N LEU A 83 -12.69 15.13 -5.05
CA LEU A 83 -13.32 15.96 -4.02
C LEU A 83 -12.25 16.64 -3.17
#